data_AF-A0AAQ3X9Y3-F1
#
_entry.id   AF-A0AAQ3X9Y3-F1
#
_cell.length_a   1.000
_cell.length_b   1.000
_cell.length_c   1.000
_cell.angle_alpha   90.00
_cell.angle_beta   90.00
_cell.angle_gamma   90.00
#
_symmetry.space_group_name_H-M   'P 1'
#
loop_
_entity.id
_entity.type
_entity.pdbx_description
1 polymer ?
#
loop_
_entity_poly.entity_id
_entity_poly.type
_entity_poly.pdbx_seq_one_letter_code
_entity_poly.pdbx_strand_id
1 'polypeptide(L)'
;MLVDFTMLASQENRARVALRLMNDDDKKGQASRFVANLKHEYGYGSATMCLVYNATGSTLHHQPTTDNQLSSGGSLYREEYPKEIRNGQWAAFLHVHTTKGTTGSVAAAVYRARNSKGQERDILLAWYTEPLSPKQHNKVNMSC
;
A
#
# COMPACT_ATOMS: atom_id res chain seq x y z
N MET A 1 -14.12 -16.06 21.88
CA MET A 1 -13.90 -14.69 22.41
C MET A 1 -15.01 -13.82 21.85
N LEU A 2 -16.02 -13.48 22.65
CA LEU A 2 -17.16 -12.67 22.21
C LEU A 2 -16.68 -11.23 22.05
N VAL A 3 -16.74 -10.71 20.82
CA VAL A 3 -16.51 -9.29 20.54
C VAL A 3 -17.77 -8.56 20.97
N ASP A 4 -17.67 -7.69 21.98
CA ASP A 4 -18.77 -6.83 22.42
C ASP A 4 -19.24 -5.96 21.25
N PHE A 5 -20.52 -6.03 20.90
CA PHE A 5 -21.11 -5.28 19.78
C PHE A 5 -20.96 -3.76 19.94
N THR A 6 -20.75 -3.26 21.16
CA THR A 6 -20.49 -1.83 21.42
C THR A 6 -19.05 -1.41 21.07
N MET A 7 -18.10 -2.36 21.03
CA MET A 7 -16.70 -2.13 20.62
C MET A 7 -16.54 -1.90 19.11
N LEU A 8 -17.59 -2.00 18.28
CA LEU A 8 -17.51 -1.65 16.85
C LEU A 8 -18.19 -0.32 16.50
N ALA A 9 -18.84 0.34 17.46
CA ALA A 9 -19.63 1.54 17.20
C ALA A 9 -18.78 2.72 16.69
N SER A 10 -17.62 2.97 17.30
CA SER A 10 -16.75 4.09 16.90
C SER A 10 -15.73 3.69 15.84
N GLN A 11 -15.37 4.64 14.97
CA GLN A 11 -14.27 4.45 14.01
C GLN A 11 -12.95 4.13 14.73
N GLU A 12 -12.68 4.77 15.86
CA GLU A 12 -11.49 4.52 16.66
C GLU A 12 -11.43 3.07 17.15
N ASN A 13 -12.55 2.50 17.63
CA ASN A 13 -12.54 1.13 18.09
C ASN A 13 -12.33 0.15 16.94
N ARG A 14 -12.94 0.40 15.76
CA ARG A 14 -12.67 -0.40 14.55
C ARG A 14 -11.20 -0.34 14.12
N ALA A 15 -10.57 0.83 14.21
CA ALA A 15 -9.15 1.02 13.95
C ALA A 15 -8.29 0.21 14.95
N ARG A 16 -8.61 0.32 16.24
CA ARG A 16 -7.92 -0.38 17.33
C ARG A 16 -8.02 -1.91 17.20
N VAL A 17 -9.20 -2.43 16.87
CA VAL A 17 -9.42 -3.86 16.61
C VAL A 17 -8.65 -4.29 15.36
N ALA A 18 -8.71 -3.53 14.26
CA ALA A 18 -7.95 -3.84 13.06
C ALA A 18 -6.44 -3.90 13.34
N LEU A 19 -5.88 -2.95 14.09
CA LEU A 19 -4.47 -2.97 14.44
C LEU A 19 -4.09 -4.21 15.27
N ARG A 20 -4.92 -4.57 16.26
CA ARG A 20 -4.71 -5.77 17.10
C ARG A 20 -4.69 -7.04 16.27
N LEU A 21 -5.59 -7.15 15.30
CA LEU A 21 -5.75 -8.34 14.47
C LEU A 21 -4.86 -8.31 13.21
N MET A 22 -3.87 -7.42 13.10
CA MET A 22 -3.11 -7.18 11.85
C MET A 22 -2.45 -8.42 11.23
N ASN A 23 -2.08 -9.40 12.06
CA ASN A 23 -1.42 -10.62 11.62
C ASN A 23 -2.29 -11.88 11.80
N ASP A 24 -3.51 -11.75 12.29
CA ASP A 24 -4.43 -12.88 12.48
C ASP A 24 -4.68 -13.59 11.14
N ASP A 25 -4.88 -14.91 11.21
CA ASP A 25 -5.16 -15.78 10.06
C ASP A 25 -4.11 -15.71 8.93
N ASP A 26 -2.86 -15.35 9.27
CA ASP A 26 -1.73 -15.25 8.34
C ASP A 26 -1.97 -14.26 7.17
N LYS A 27 -2.86 -13.29 7.32
CA LYS A 27 -3.19 -12.35 6.22
C LYS A 27 -1.98 -11.54 5.74
N LYS A 28 -1.05 -11.20 6.64
CA LYS A 28 0.22 -10.57 6.24
C LYS A 28 1.09 -11.52 5.43
N GLY A 29 1.18 -12.80 5.83
CA GLY A 29 1.94 -13.80 5.10
C GLY A 29 1.35 -14.06 3.71
N GLN A 30 0.02 -14.12 3.59
CA GLN A 30 -0.67 -14.23 2.31
C GLN A 30 -0.35 -13.05 1.37
N ALA A 31 -0.47 -11.81 1.87
CA ALA A 31 -0.12 -10.61 1.11
C ALA A 31 1.37 -10.58 0.72
N SER A 32 2.26 -11.00 1.63
CA SER A 32 3.71 -11.06 1.37
C SER A 32 4.06 -12.10 0.31
N ARG A 33 3.45 -13.29 0.37
CA ARG A 33 3.67 -14.35 -0.63
C ARG A 33 3.14 -13.94 -2.00
N PHE A 34 1.97 -13.29 -2.05
CA PHE A 34 1.42 -12.77 -3.30
C PHE A 34 2.40 -11.82 -4.00
N VAL A 35 2.89 -10.78 -3.31
CA VAL A 35 3.80 -9.81 -3.94
C VAL A 35 5.19 -10.40 -4.20
N ALA A 36 5.65 -11.37 -3.40
CA ALA A 36 6.88 -12.11 -3.66
C ALA A 36 6.77 -12.97 -4.93
N ASN A 37 5.62 -13.61 -5.18
CA ASN A 37 5.36 -14.34 -6.42
C ASN A 37 5.37 -13.40 -7.62
N LEU A 38 4.73 -12.22 -7.52
CA LEU A 38 4.84 -11.20 -8.58
C LEU A 38 6.29 -10.80 -8.84
N LYS A 39 7.10 -10.61 -7.80
CA LYS A 39 8.52 -10.27 -7.94
C LYS A 39 9.31 -11.41 -8.58
N HIS A 40 9.03 -12.66 -8.21
CA HIS A 40 9.65 -13.83 -8.81
C HIS A 40 9.35 -13.91 -10.32
N GLU A 41 8.08 -13.72 -10.70
CA GLU A 41 7.63 -13.73 -12.09
C GLU A 41 8.15 -12.55 -12.91
N TYR A 42 8.33 -11.39 -12.29
CA TYR A 42 8.99 -10.24 -12.91
C TYR A 42 10.47 -10.53 -13.21
N GLY A 43 11.14 -11.29 -12.35
CA GLY A 43 12.54 -11.67 -12.53
C GLY A 43 13.52 -10.57 -12.13
N TYR A 44 14.57 -10.39 -12.93
CA TYR A 44 15.70 -9.53 -12.58
C TYR A 44 15.36 -8.03 -12.62
N GLY A 45 15.99 -7.28 -11.71
CA GLY A 45 15.98 -5.82 -11.69
C GLY A 45 15.23 -5.20 -10.51
N SER A 46 15.26 -3.87 -10.44
CA SER A 46 14.75 -3.10 -9.30
C SER A 46 13.23 -3.10 -9.24
N ALA A 47 12.70 -3.32 -8.03
CA ALA A 47 11.27 -3.38 -7.77
C ALA A 47 10.98 -3.05 -6.31
N THR A 48 9.78 -2.54 -6.06
CA THR A 48 9.22 -2.31 -4.73
C THR A 48 8.04 -3.24 -4.54
N MET A 49 8.17 -4.17 -3.59
CA MET A 49 7.06 -5.00 -3.13
C MET A 49 6.26 -4.22 -2.10
N CYS A 50 5.12 -3.65 -2.51
CA CYS A 50 4.32 -2.79 -1.66
C CYS A 50 3.32 -3.62 -0.85
N LEU A 51 3.28 -3.38 0.46
CA LEU A 51 2.32 -3.97 1.40
C LEU A 51 1.69 -2.83 2.21
N VAL A 52 0.38 -2.69 2.15
CA VAL A 52 -0.36 -1.61 2.82
C VAL A 52 -1.44 -2.22 3.70
N TYR A 53 -1.38 -1.98 5.01
CA TYR A 53 -2.43 -2.40 5.94
C TYR A 53 -3.31 -1.22 6.32
N ASN A 54 -4.62 -1.35 6.14
CA ASN A 54 -5.54 -0.31 6.57
C ASN A 54 -6.05 -0.58 7.99
N ALA A 55 -5.63 0.25 8.95
CA ALA A 55 -6.15 0.26 10.32
C ALA A 55 -6.79 1.62 10.68
N THR A 56 -7.44 2.29 9.73
CA THR A 56 -8.02 3.64 9.93
C THR A 56 -9.45 3.63 10.49
N GLY A 57 -10.06 2.45 10.65
CA GLY A 57 -11.46 2.31 11.03
C GLY A 57 -12.47 2.64 9.91
N SER A 58 -11.99 2.97 8.71
CA SER A 58 -12.76 3.27 7.50
C SER A 58 -12.13 2.59 6.28
N THR A 59 -12.78 2.66 5.11
CA THR A 59 -12.21 2.17 3.84
C THR A 59 -11.31 3.23 3.22
N LEU A 60 -10.15 2.81 2.70
CA LEU A 60 -9.29 3.63 1.86
C LEU A 60 -9.72 3.45 0.40
N HIS A 61 -9.96 4.55 -0.31
CA HIS A 61 -10.28 4.54 -1.73
C HIS A 61 -9.12 5.14 -2.51
N HIS A 62 -8.56 4.36 -3.43
CA HIS A 62 -7.52 4.87 -4.32
C HIS A 62 -8.04 6.09 -5.07
N GLN A 63 -7.25 7.17 -5.09
CA GLN A 63 -7.54 8.36 -5.86
C GLN A 63 -6.66 8.31 -7.11
N PRO A 64 -7.22 7.96 -8.28
CA PRO A 64 -6.49 8.07 -9.53
C PRO A 64 -6.12 9.54 -9.70
N THR A 65 -4.83 9.84 -9.75
CA THR A 65 -4.40 11.15 -10.20
C THR A 65 -4.67 11.22 -11.71
N THR A 66 -5.24 12.33 -12.18
CA THR A 66 -5.53 12.60 -13.61
C THR A 66 -4.29 12.63 -14.49
N ASP A 67 -3.11 12.44 -13.90
CA ASP A 67 -1.86 12.47 -14.59
C ASP A 67 -1.02 11.30 -14.09
N ASN A 68 -0.34 10.64 -15.03
CA ASN A 68 0.66 9.58 -14.80
C ASN A 68 1.87 10.08 -13.95
N GLN A 69 1.76 11.24 -13.29
CA GLN A 69 2.83 12.01 -12.66
C GLN A 69 3.35 11.46 -11.34
N LEU A 70 2.60 10.62 -10.63
CA LEU A 70 3.13 10.05 -9.39
C LEU A 70 4.10 8.91 -9.64
N SER A 71 4.23 8.38 -10.85
CA SER A 71 5.32 7.47 -11.22
C SER A 71 6.36 8.20 -12.05
N SER A 72 7.53 8.46 -11.45
CA SER A 72 8.66 9.12 -12.13
C SER A 72 9.77 8.16 -12.53
N GLY A 73 9.60 6.86 -12.24
CA GLY A 73 10.45 5.78 -12.72
C GLY A 73 9.82 4.43 -12.47
N GLY A 74 9.51 3.68 -13.52
CA GLY A 74 8.88 2.36 -13.39
C GLY A 74 7.40 2.33 -13.75
N SER A 75 6.75 1.21 -13.43
CA SER A 75 5.33 0.97 -13.63
C SER A 75 4.83 -0.10 -12.65
N LEU A 76 3.51 -0.17 -12.44
CA LEU A 76 2.91 -1.35 -11.82
C LEU A 76 3.14 -2.59 -12.68
N TYR A 77 3.37 -3.73 -12.04
CA TYR A 77 3.48 -5.02 -12.70
C TYR A 77 2.13 -5.75 -12.70
N ARG A 78 1.52 -5.87 -13.89
CA ARG A 78 0.25 -6.55 -14.20
C ARG A 78 -1.02 -5.97 -13.59
N GLU A 79 -0.99 -5.68 -12.29
CA GLU A 79 -2.16 -5.24 -11.51
C GLU A 79 -2.28 -3.70 -11.47
N GLU A 80 -3.50 -3.19 -11.32
CA GLU A 80 -3.75 -1.78 -10.95
C GLU A 80 -3.50 -1.57 -9.44
N TYR A 81 -3.42 -0.30 -9.02
CA TYR A 81 -3.50 0.00 -7.59
C TYR A 81 -4.83 -0.53 -7.02
N PRO A 82 -4.83 -1.20 -5.86
CA PRO A 82 -6.05 -1.66 -5.21
C PRO A 82 -7.05 -0.51 -5.03
N LYS A 83 -8.19 -0.58 -5.72
CA LYS A 83 -9.19 0.51 -5.73
C LYS A 83 -9.76 0.80 -4.35
N GLU A 84 -9.87 -0.23 -3.53
CA GLU A 84 -10.30 -0.15 -2.14
C GLU A 84 -9.40 -0.99 -1.24
N ILE A 85 -9.12 -0.50 -0.04
CA ILE A 85 -8.51 -1.27 1.05
C ILE A 85 -9.41 -1.10 2.25
N ARG A 86 -10.16 -2.14 2.66
CA ARG A 86 -11.07 -2.03 3.80
C ARG A 86 -10.31 -2.07 5.12
N ASN A 87 -10.90 -1.51 6.17
CA ASN A 87 -10.34 -1.59 7.52
C ASN A 87 -10.09 -3.06 7.90
N GLY A 88 -8.88 -3.36 8.36
CA GLY A 88 -8.45 -4.70 8.74
C GLY A 88 -7.85 -5.56 7.62
N GLN A 89 -7.72 -5.03 6.38
CA GLN A 89 -7.19 -5.75 5.23
C GLN A 89 -5.76 -5.30 4.86
N TRP A 90 -5.00 -6.24 4.32
CA TRP A 90 -3.76 -5.98 3.60
C TRP A 90 -4.06 -5.83 2.10
N ALA A 91 -3.47 -4.82 1.50
CA ALA A 91 -3.30 -4.68 0.06
C ALA A 91 -1.84 -4.97 -0.30
N ALA A 92 -1.63 -5.55 -1.47
CA ALA A 92 -0.31 -5.90 -1.97
C ALA A 92 -0.24 -5.65 -3.47
N PHE A 93 0.85 -5.03 -3.93
CA PHE A 93 1.09 -4.76 -5.36
C PHE A 93 2.58 -4.61 -5.61
N LEU A 94 3.01 -4.84 -6.86
CA LEU A 94 4.41 -4.74 -7.26
C LEU A 94 4.59 -3.54 -8.18
N HIS A 95 5.50 -2.64 -7.83
CA HIS A 95 5.99 -1.59 -8.73
C HIS A 95 7.41 -1.94 -9.17
N VAL A 96 7.68 -1.85 -10.46
CA VAL A 96 8.93 -2.33 -11.07
C VAL A 96 9.58 -1.25 -11.90
N HIS A 97 10.91 -1.27 -12.03
CA HIS A 97 11.59 -0.40 -12.98
C HIS A 97 11.17 -0.69 -14.43
N THR A 98 11.25 0.31 -15.30
CA THR A 98 11.03 0.11 -16.73
C THR A 98 12.29 -0.45 -17.39
N THR A 99 12.13 -1.46 -18.24
CA THR A 99 13.24 -2.14 -18.93
C THR A 99 14.05 -1.25 -19.87
N LYS A 100 13.56 -0.03 -20.17
CA LYS A 100 14.21 0.95 -21.05
C LYS A 100 14.79 2.17 -20.31
N GLY A 101 14.66 2.23 -18.98
CA GLY A 101 15.09 3.37 -18.18
C GLY A 101 16.31 3.07 -17.31
N THR A 102 17.11 4.11 -17.04
CA THR A 102 18.14 4.10 -15.98
C THR A 102 17.55 4.41 -14.60
N THR A 103 16.23 4.42 -14.47
CA THR A 103 15.50 4.75 -13.25
C THR A 103 15.05 3.46 -12.54
N GLY A 104 15.02 3.48 -11.21
CA GLY A 104 14.55 2.34 -10.43
C GLY A 104 13.02 2.29 -10.31
N SER A 105 12.49 1.78 -9.20
CA SER A 105 11.06 1.82 -8.88
C SER A 105 10.76 3.05 -8.03
N VAL A 106 10.20 4.08 -8.64
CA VAL A 106 9.91 5.38 -8.05
C VAL A 106 8.49 5.79 -8.39
N ALA A 107 7.63 5.76 -7.38
CA ALA A 107 6.27 6.22 -7.56
C ALA A 107 5.61 6.62 -6.24
N ALA A 108 4.37 7.11 -6.35
CA ALA A 108 3.47 7.28 -5.24
C ALA A 108 2.04 6.86 -5.60
N ALA A 109 1.26 6.54 -4.56
CA ALA A 109 -0.16 6.26 -4.61
C ALA A 109 -0.89 7.13 -3.57
N VAL A 110 -2.07 7.64 -3.91
CA VAL A 110 -2.90 8.42 -2.99
C VAL A 110 -4.15 7.63 -2.67
N TYR A 111 -4.46 7.53 -1.38
CA TYR A 111 -5.67 6.91 -0.87
C TYR A 111 -6.47 7.91 -0.05
N ARG A 112 -7.75 8.04 -0.33
CA ARG A 112 -8.67 8.88 0.43
C ARG A 112 -9.41 8.08 1.48
N ALA A 113 -9.48 8.63 2.68
CA ALA A 113 -10.30 8.13 3.77
C ALA A 113 -11.23 9.23 4.30
N ARG A 114 -12.33 8.83 4.94
CA ARG A 114 -13.19 9.73 5.72
C ARG A 114 -12.95 9.53 7.21
N ASN A 115 -12.71 10.61 7.94
CA ASN A 115 -12.51 10.58 9.40
C ASN A 115 -13.86 10.60 10.16
N SER A 116 -13.80 10.51 11.49
CA SER A 116 -14.99 10.38 12.35
C SER A 116 -15.86 11.64 12.37
N LYS A 117 -15.31 12.76 11.90
CA LYS A 117 -15.99 14.04 11.73
C LYS A 117 -16.59 14.21 10.33
N GLY A 118 -16.54 13.17 9.48
CA GLY A 118 -17.02 13.21 8.11
C GLY A 118 -16.08 13.91 7.12
N GLN A 119 -14.86 14.29 7.53
CA GLN A 119 -13.92 15.01 6.67
C GLN A 119 -13.06 14.03 5.86
N GLU A 120 -12.81 14.37 4.60
CA GLU A 120 -11.90 13.62 3.74
C GLU A 120 -10.43 13.92 4.08
N ARG A 121 -9.58 12.90 3.99
CA ARG A 121 -8.14 12.95 4.18
C ARG A 121 -7.46 12.12 3.12
N ASP A 122 -6.47 12.70 2.47
CA ASP A 122 -5.65 12.03 1.46
C ASP A 122 -4.36 11.55 2.09
N ILE A 123 -4.07 10.28 1.89
CA ILE A 123 -2.88 9.59 2.40
C ILE A 123 -1.99 9.34 1.20
N LEU A 124 -0.84 9.99 1.17
CA LEU A 124 0.21 9.77 0.18
C LEU A 124 1.11 8.63 0.65
N LEU A 125 1.31 7.63 -0.22
CA LEU A 125 2.30 6.57 -0.06
C LEU A 125 3.32 6.74 -1.18
N ALA A 126 4.54 7.14 -0.87
CA ALA A 126 5.59 7.36 -1.86
C ALA A 126 6.80 6.47 -1.60
N TRP A 127 7.44 5.99 -2.66
CA TRP A 127 8.62 5.15 -2.59
C TRP A 127 9.64 5.52 -3.65
N TYR A 128 10.88 5.21 -3.32
CA TYR A 128 12.04 5.40 -4.19
C TYR A 128 13.00 4.24 -3.97
N THR A 129 13.07 3.35 -4.95
CA THR A 129 13.99 2.21 -4.98
C THR A 129 14.91 2.39 -6.16
N GLU A 130 16.21 2.41 -5.92
CA GLU A 130 17.20 2.74 -6.95
C GLU A 130 17.49 1.57 -7.89
N PRO A 131 18.01 1.83 -9.10
CA PRO A 131 18.65 0.81 -9.90
C PRO A 131 20.08 0.59 -9.41
N LEU A 132 20.29 -0.52 -8.69
CA LEU A 132 21.59 -1.20 -8.55
C LEU A 132 22.79 -0.32 -8.10
N SER A 133 22.56 0.72 -7.30
CA SER A 133 23.58 1.66 -6.79
C SER A 133 23.89 1.42 -5.30
N PRO A 134 25.15 1.18 -4.89
CA PRO A 134 25.51 1.04 -3.47
C PRO A 134 25.62 2.38 -2.72
N LYS A 135 25.46 3.52 -3.41
CA LYS A 135 25.66 4.86 -2.83
C LYS A 135 24.36 5.53 -2.38
N GLN A 136 23.21 4.94 -2.68
CA GLN A 136 21.89 5.50 -2.38
C GLN A 136 21.01 4.46 -1.70
N HIS A 137 20.27 4.88 -0.69
CA HIS A 137 19.38 4.02 0.08
C HIS A 137 17.95 4.09 -0.46
N ASN A 138 17.22 2.97 -0.41
CA ASN A 138 15.79 2.94 -0.66
C ASN A 138 15.06 3.87 0.33
N LYS A 139 14.06 4.62 -0.15
CA LYS A 139 13.28 5.56 0.66
C LYS A 139 11.80 5.22 0.57
N VAL A 140 11.10 5.45 1.68
CA VAL A 140 9.64 5.38 1.77
C VAL A 140 9.15 6.61 2.53
N ASN A 141 8.03 7.18 2.10
CA ASN A 141 7.36 8.28 2.77
C ASN A 141 5.85 8.01 2.83
N MET A 142 5.26 8.37 3.96
CA MET A 142 3.82 8.41 4.15
C MET A 142 3.44 9.76 4.77
N SER A 143 2.46 10.46 4.17
CA SER A 143 1.88 11.68 4.73
C SER A 143 0.34 11.64 4.69
N CYS A 144 -0.32 12.26 5.66
CA CYS A 144 -1.77 12.27 5.86
C CYS A 144 -2.30 13.62 6.34
#